data_AF-A0A6B3KR88-F1
#
_entry.id   AF-A0A6B3KR88-F1
#
_cell.length_a   1.000
_cell.length_b   1.000
_cell.length_c   1.000
_cell.angle_alpha   90.00
_cell.angle_beta   90.00
_cell.angle_gamma   90.00
#
_symmetry.space_group_name_H-M   'P 1'
#
loop_
_entity.id
_entity.type
_entity.pdbx_description
1 polymer ?
#
loop_
_entity_poly.entity_id
_entity_poly.type
_entity_poly.pdbx_seq_one_letter_code
_entity_poly.pdbx_strand_id
1 'polypeptide(L)'
;TMVWGTQQTNLFPGAKVQGVYGMWYGKGPGVDRSGDVFKHGNAAGTSPYGGVLALAADDHACRSSTLPHGSEEEFVSAMMPILNPAGVQDILDMGL
;
A
#
# COMPACT_ATOMS: atom_id res chain seq x y z
N THR A 1 -2.01 -10.09 3.83
CA THR A 1 -3.41 -10.19 4.30
C THR A 1 -3.66 -9.55 5.66
N MET A 2 -2.74 -9.57 6.64
CA MET A 2 -2.98 -8.94 7.96
C MET A 2 -3.42 -7.47 7.87
N VAL A 3 -2.76 -6.67 7.04
CA VAL A 3 -3.10 -5.24 6.82
C VAL A 3 -4.50 -5.05 6.22
N TRP A 4 -4.97 -5.96 5.36
CA TRP A 4 -6.34 -5.89 4.83
C TRP A 4 -7.38 -6.16 5.93
N GLY A 5 -7.11 -7.15 6.81
CA GLY A 5 -7.99 -7.44 7.94
C GLY A 5 -8.17 -6.27 8.91
N THR A 6 -7.18 -5.37 9.01
CA THR A 6 -7.31 -4.16 9.86
C THR A 6 -8.34 -3.17 9.32
N GLN A 7 -8.72 -3.27 8.04
CA GLN A 7 -9.76 -2.43 7.42
C GLN A 7 -11.18 -2.95 7.67
N GLN A 8 -11.30 -4.09 8.35
CA GLN A 8 -12.55 -4.80 8.59
C GLN A 8 -12.93 -4.82 10.08
N THR A 9 -12.40 -3.90 10.88
CA THR A 9 -12.56 -3.90 12.35
C THR A 9 -14.02 -3.93 12.81
N ASN A 10 -14.94 -3.32 12.06
CA ASN A 10 -16.36 -3.22 12.40
C ASN A 10 -17.23 -4.29 11.73
N LEU A 11 -16.64 -5.30 11.06
CA LEU A 11 -17.42 -6.43 10.51
C LEU A 11 -18.01 -7.32 11.62
N PHE A 12 -17.36 -7.38 12.78
CA PHE A 12 -17.79 -8.17 13.92
C PHE A 12 -17.87 -7.32 15.19
N PRO A 13 -18.79 -7.63 16.12
CA PRO A 13 -18.86 -6.93 17.40
C PRO A 13 -17.58 -7.14 18.22
N GLY A 14 -17.20 -6.14 19.01
CA GLY A 14 -16.02 -6.19 19.90
C GLY A 14 -14.82 -5.36 19.43
N ALA A 15 -14.97 -4.58 18.36
CA ALA A 15 -13.97 -3.59 17.95
C ALA A 15 -13.65 -2.62 19.11
N LYS A 16 -12.36 -2.45 19.41
CA LYS A 16 -11.88 -1.51 20.45
C LYS A 16 -11.54 -0.12 19.91
N VAL A 17 -11.52 0.02 18.59
CA VAL A 17 -11.14 1.24 17.85
C VAL A 17 -12.05 1.40 16.64
N GLN A 18 -12.25 2.64 16.18
CA GLN A 18 -13.13 2.95 15.05
C GLN A 18 -12.51 2.56 13.69
N GLY A 19 -11.19 2.57 13.60
CA GLY A 19 -10.41 2.13 12.45
C GLY A 19 -8.94 1.98 12.81
N VAL A 20 -8.17 1.41 11.88
CA VAL A 20 -6.74 1.13 12.07
C VAL A 20 -6.00 1.58 10.82
N TYR A 21 -5.01 2.46 11.00
CA TYR A 21 -4.03 2.76 9.96
C TYR A 21 -3.07 1.57 9.80
N GLY A 22 -2.88 1.13 8.56
CA GLY A 22 -1.93 0.09 8.20
C GLY A 22 -0.86 0.62 7.25
N MET A 23 0.35 0.11 7.39
CA MET A 23 1.41 0.36 6.42
C MET A 23 1.95 -0.97 5.92
N TRP A 24 2.11 -1.07 4.61
CA TRP A 24 2.73 -2.22 3.96
C TRP A 24 3.94 -1.75 3.17
N TYR A 25 5.00 -2.54 3.18
CA TYR A 25 6.22 -2.25 2.45
C TYR A 25 6.66 -3.49 1.67
N GLY A 26 7.03 -3.28 0.41
CA GLY A 26 7.59 -4.33 -0.42
C GLY A 26 8.50 -3.76 -1.51
N LYS A 27 9.57 -4.49 -1.80
CA LYS A 27 10.42 -4.25 -2.97
C LYS A 27 9.79 -4.89 -4.21
N GLY A 28 10.25 -4.58 -5.43
CA GLY A 28 9.63 -5.00 -6.70
C GLY A 28 9.05 -6.42 -6.72
N PRO A 29 9.83 -7.48 -6.43
CA PRO A 29 9.30 -8.86 -6.40
C PRO A 29 8.20 -9.12 -5.37
N GLY A 30 8.14 -8.32 -4.31
CA GLY A 30 7.06 -8.34 -3.32
C GLY A 30 5.81 -7.59 -3.78
N VAL A 31 5.95 -6.52 -4.58
CA VAL A 31 4.82 -5.81 -5.18
C VAL A 31 4.16 -6.68 -6.24
N ASP A 32 4.95 -7.24 -7.16
CA ASP A 32 4.49 -8.14 -8.24
C ASP A 32 3.66 -9.31 -7.68
N ARG A 33 4.23 -10.02 -6.69
CA ARG A 33 3.55 -11.14 -6.03
C ARG A 33 2.32 -10.75 -5.21
N SER A 34 2.19 -9.47 -4.83
CA SER A 34 1.07 -8.95 -4.05
C SER A 34 -0.07 -8.40 -4.91
N GLY A 35 0.06 -8.38 -6.24
CA GLY A 35 -0.92 -7.81 -7.15
C GLY A 35 -2.35 -8.32 -6.94
N ASP A 36 -2.52 -9.61 -6.63
CA ASP A 36 -3.84 -10.18 -6.31
C ASP A 36 -4.43 -9.57 -5.02
N VAL A 37 -3.63 -9.47 -3.96
CA VAL A 37 -4.05 -8.89 -2.68
C VAL A 37 -4.39 -7.41 -2.82
N PHE A 38 -3.66 -6.66 -3.66
CA PHE A 38 -3.95 -5.26 -3.94
C PHE A 38 -5.30 -5.09 -4.63
N LYS A 39 -5.59 -5.89 -5.65
CA LYS A 39 -6.88 -5.87 -6.36
C LYS A 39 -8.04 -6.18 -5.42
N HIS A 40 -7.91 -7.21 -4.61
CA HIS A 40 -8.93 -7.59 -3.63
C HIS A 40 -9.12 -6.53 -2.53
N GLY A 41 -8.01 -5.98 -2.01
CA GLY A 41 -8.06 -4.91 -1.02
C GLY A 41 -8.73 -3.65 -1.56
N ASN A 42 -8.40 -3.25 -2.79
CA ASN A 42 -9.00 -2.10 -3.45
C ASN A 42 -10.50 -2.32 -3.73
N ALA A 43 -10.88 -3.50 -4.22
CA ALA A 43 -12.28 -3.85 -4.46
C ALA A 43 -13.11 -3.89 -3.17
N ALA A 44 -12.52 -4.35 -2.06
CA ALA A 44 -13.18 -4.39 -0.76
C ALA A 44 -13.27 -3.01 -0.08
N GLY A 45 -12.37 -2.09 -0.43
CA GLY A 45 -12.26 -0.76 0.17
C GLY A 45 -11.61 -0.76 1.55
N THR A 46 -11.39 0.46 2.06
CA THR A 46 -10.82 0.72 3.39
C THR A 46 -11.88 1.25 4.36
N SER A 47 -11.63 1.13 5.66
CA SER A 47 -12.48 1.76 6.67
C SER A 47 -12.47 3.29 6.52
N PRO A 48 -13.61 3.99 6.71
CA PRO A 48 -13.65 5.47 6.72
C PRO A 48 -12.77 6.11 7.81
N TYR A 49 -12.45 5.38 8.88
CA TYR A 49 -11.59 5.82 9.97
C TYR A 49 -10.23 5.07 9.99
N GLY A 50 -9.91 4.40 8.89
CA GLY A 50 -8.66 3.64 8.72
C GLY A 50 -7.91 4.11 7.49
N GLY A 51 -7.33 3.16 6.76
CA GLY A 51 -6.52 3.43 5.58
C GLY A 51 -5.28 2.56 5.56
N VAL A 52 -4.76 2.31 4.36
CA VAL A 52 -3.52 1.56 4.14
C VAL A 52 -2.60 2.36 3.22
N LEU A 53 -1.38 2.63 3.69
CA LEU A 53 -0.30 3.14 2.86
C LEU A 53 0.55 1.96 2.38
N ALA A 54 0.58 1.75 1.07
CA ALA A 54 1.44 0.74 0.43
C ALA A 54 2.68 1.43 -0.15
N LEU A 55 3.86 1.06 0.35
CA LEU A 55 5.15 1.60 -0.05
C LEU A 55 5.85 0.61 -0.98
N ALA A 56 5.94 0.95 -2.27
CA ALA A 56 6.81 0.26 -3.21
C ALA A 56 8.24 0.82 -3.12
N ALA A 57 9.18 -0.04 -2.78
CA ALA A 57 10.57 0.34 -2.57
C ALA A 57 11.39 0.28 -3.86
N ASP A 58 11.04 1.11 -4.84
CA ASP A 58 11.60 1.05 -6.20
C ASP A 58 13.11 1.24 -6.28
N ASP A 59 13.75 0.50 -7.19
CA ASP A 59 15.20 0.52 -7.46
C ASP A 59 15.44 0.53 -8.97
N HIS A 60 15.25 1.70 -9.58
CA HIS A 60 15.39 1.89 -11.02
C HIS A 60 16.80 1.57 -11.56
N ALA A 61 17.83 1.70 -10.71
CA ALA A 61 19.23 1.51 -11.10
C ALA A 61 19.82 0.16 -10.66
N CYS A 62 19.00 -0.74 -10.10
CA CYS A 62 19.41 -2.05 -9.59
C CYS A 62 20.59 -1.99 -8.60
N ARG A 63 20.69 -0.93 -7.80
CA ARG A 63 21.84 -0.80 -6.87
C ARG A 63 21.82 -1.85 -5.77
N SER A 64 20.64 -2.37 -5.46
CA SER A 64 20.37 -3.29 -4.37
C SER A 64 19.38 -4.40 -4.77
N SER A 65 19.12 -4.55 -6.08
CA SER A 65 18.18 -5.50 -6.68
C SER A 65 18.84 -6.27 -7.82
N THR A 66 18.39 -7.49 -8.10
CA THR A 66 18.87 -8.28 -9.25
C THR A 66 18.36 -7.72 -10.58
N LEU A 67 17.19 -7.11 -10.60
CA LEU A 67 16.54 -6.53 -11.78
C LEU A 67 16.06 -5.11 -11.48
N PRO A 68 15.98 -4.22 -12.49
CA PRO A 68 15.40 -2.89 -12.32
C PRO A 68 13.90 -3.05 -12.13
N HIS A 69 13.32 -2.22 -11.27
CA HIS A 69 11.88 -2.23 -11.08
C HIS A 69 11.34 -0.84 -10.76
N GLY A 70 10.17 -0.55 -11.34
CA GLY A 70 9.31 0.58 -11.04
C GLY A 70 7.88 0.05 -10.91
N SER A 71 7.23 0.31 -9.79
CA SER A 71 6.00 -0.37 -9.37
C SER A 71 4.72 0.40 -9.74
N GLU A 72 4.86 1.59 -10.33
CA GLU A 72 3.72 2.48 -10.63
C GLU A 72 2.64 1.78 -11.47
N GLU A 73 3.02 1.10 -12.55
CA GLU A 73 2.08 0.39 -13.42
C GLU A 73 1.39 -0.79 -12.73
N GLU A 74 2.03 -1.43 -11.74
CA GLU A 74 1.42 -2.50 -10.95
C GLU A 74 0.27 -1.94 -10.07
N PHE A 75 0.48 -0.76 -9.48
CA PHE A 75 -0.57 -0.08 -8.72
C PHE A 75 -1.69 0.46 -9.62
N VAL A 76 -1.38 0.96 -10.82
CA VAL A 76 -2.39 1.32 -11.83
C VAL A 76 -3.23 0.09 -12.19
N SER A 77 -2.59 -1.06 -12.43
CA SER A 77 -3.26 -2.34 -12.72
C SER A 77 -4.15 -2.83 -11.58
N ALA A 78 -3.81 -2.47 -10.33
CA ALA A 78 -4.64 -2.72 -9.15
C ALA A 78 -5.72 -1.64 -8.91
N MET A 79 -5.79 -0.61 -9.76
CA MET A 79 -6.64 0.59 -9.61
C MET A 79 -6.44 1.32 -8.28
N MET A 80 -5.22 1.25 -7.73
CA MET A 80 -4.88 1.94 -6.49
C MET A 80 -4.47 3.40 -6.78
N PRO A 81 -4.85 4.37 -5.93
CA PRO A 81 -4.32 5.72 -6.03
C PRO A 81 -2.82 5.72 -5.75
N ILE A 82 -2.08 6.55 -6.48
CA ILE A 82 -0.62 6.62 -6.42
C ILE A 82 -0.22 8.01 -5.91
N LEU A 83 0.68 8.02 -4.94
CA LEU A 83 1.36 9.22 -4.45
C LEU A 83 2.81 9.15 -4.92
N ASN A 84 3.28 10.19 -5.61
CA ASN A 84 4.63 10.26 -6.17
C ASN A 84 5.36 11.48 -5.62
N PRO A 85 5.83 11.43 -4.35
CA PRO A 85 6.61 12.51 -3.76
C PRO A 85 7.99 12.57 -4.44
N ALA A 86 8.43 13.75 -4.89
CA ALA A 86 9.70 13.93 -5.57
C ALA A 86 10.89 14.05 -4.60
N GLY A 87 10.63 14.13 -3.29
CA GLY A 87 11.67 14.21 -2.25
C GLY A 87 11.10 14.22 -0.83
N VAL A 88 11.99 14.41 0.14
CA VAL A 88 11.63 14.36 1.57
C VAL A 88 10.61 15.45 1.94
N GLN A 89 10.72 16.65 1.36
CA GLN A 89 9.77 17.73 1.65
C GLN A 89 8.36 17.37 1.21
N ASP A 90 8.18 16.80 0.01
CA ASP A 90 6.86 16.37 -0.47
C ASP A 90 6.23 15.31 0.42
N ILE A 91 7.03 14.39 0.98
CA ILE A 91 6.54 13.38 1.96
C ILE A 91 5.97 14.09 3.19
N LEU A 92 6.69 15.08 3.72
CA LEU A 92 6.26 15.87 4.88
C LEU A 92 5.01 16.70 4.57
N ASP A 93 4.97 17.35 3.41
CA ASP A 93 3.84 18.19 2.98
C ASP A 93 2.57 17.36 2.74
N MET A 94 2.72 16.12 2.27
CA MET A 94 1.62 15.15 2.14
C MET A 94 1.22 14.51 3.48
N GLY A 95 2.03 14.66 4.53
CA GLY A 95 1.77 14.07 5.85
C GLY A 95 1.85 12.54 5.90
N LEU A 96 2.75 11.95 5.10
CA LEU A 96 2.96 10.50 4.98
C LEU A 96 3.87 9.93 6.08
#